data_AF-A0A847FCM8-F1
#
_entry.id   AF-A0A847FCM8-F1
#
_cell.length_a   1.000
_cell.length_b   1.000
_cell.length_c   1.000
_cell.angle_alpha   90.00
_cell.angle_beta   90.00
_cell.angle_gamma   90.00
#
_symmetry.space_group_name_H-M   'P 1'
#
loop_
_entity.id
_entity.type
_entity.pdbx_description
1 polymer ?
#
loop_
_entity_poly.entity_id
_entity_poly.type
_entity_poly.pdbx_seq_one_letter_code
_entity_poly.pdbx_strand_id
1 'polypeptide(L)'
;MSEVSVKEEILGDILDRYNRDRGQLISILQDIQTEYNYLPREAINFVSSELGIPLSQVYSVATFFKAFSLKPRGRHTVHVCMGTACHVR
;
A
#
# COMPACT_ATOMS: atom_id res chain seq x y z
N MET A 1 -4.51 19.67 10.39
CA MET A 1 -4.71 18.29 9.89
C MET A 1 -4.38 18.30 8.42
N SER A 2 -3.32 17.59 8.02
CA SER A 2 -2.77 17.61 6.66
C SER A 2 -3.72 16.91 5.68
N GLU A 3 -4.38 17.69 4.83
CA GLU A 3 -5.09 17.22 3.64
C GLU A 3 -4.07 16.58 2.69
N VAL A 4 -4.01 15.26 2.68
CA VAL A 4 -3.36 14.53 1.59
C VAL A 4 -4.41 14.41 0.51
N SER A 5 -4.24 15.14 -0.58
CA SER A 5 -5.10 15.07 -1.76
C SER A 5 -4.85 13.75 -2.50
N VAL A 6 -5.37 12.65 -1.97
CA VAL A 6 -5.38 11.36 -2.66
C VAL A 6 -6.28 11.51 -3.89
N LYS A 7 -5.72 11.33 -5.09
CA LYS A 7 -6.48 11.45 -6.33
C LYS A 7 -7.16 10.12 -6.61
N GLU A 8 -8.49 10.10 -6.50
CA GLU A 8 -9.30 8.91 -6.77
C GLU A 8 -9.15 8.40 -8.21
N GLU A 9 -8.91 9.30 -9.17
CA GLU A 9 -8.65 8.95 -10.58
C GLU A 9 -7.47 7.99 -10.73
N ILE A 10 -6.36 8.25 -10.03
CA ILE A 10 -5.17 7.38 -10.07
C ILE A 10 -5.47 6.02 -9.43
N LEU A 11 -6.27 6.00 -8.34
CA LEU A 11 -6.66 4.75 -7.70
C LEU A 11 -7.57 3.91 -8.61
N GLY A 12 -8.50 4.57 -9.32
CA GLY A 12 -9.34 3.95 -10.33
C GLY A 12 -8.52 3.31 -11.44
N ASP A 13 -7.56 4.05 -12.01
CA ASP A 13 -6.66 3.54 -13.04
C ASP A 13 -5.88 2.30 -12.56
N ILE A 14 -5.34 2.33 -11.33
CA ILE A 14 -4.64 1.18 -10.74
C ILE A 14 -5.59 -0.01 -10.63
N LEU A 15 -6.81 0.18 -10.12
CA LEU A 15 -7.79 -0.90 -9.99
C LEU A 15 -8.20 -1.51 -11.33
N ASP A 16 -8.37 -0.67 -12.35
CA ASP A 16 -8.77 -1.10 -13.69
C ASP A 16 -7.66 -1.91 -14.37
N ARG A 17 -6.37 -1.60 -14.12
CA ARG A 17 -5.24 -2.44 -14.59
C ARG A 17 -5.30 -3.88 -14.08
N TYR A 18 -5.86 -4.10 -12.89
CA TYR A 18 -6.05 -5.43 -12.30
C TYR A 18 -7.47 -5.96 -12.46
N ASN A 19 -8.29 -5.33 -13.31
CA ASN A 19 -9.69 -5.70 -13.54
C ASN A 19 -10.51 -5.82 -12.24
N ARG A 20 -10.14 -5.03 -11.21
CA ARG A 20 -10.77 -5.03 -9.88
C ARG A 20 -10.83 -6.42 -9.23
N ASP A 21 -9.82 -7.25 -9.50
CA ASP A 21 -9.73 -8.58 -8.90
C ASP A 21 -9.33 -8.51 -7.42
N ARG A 22 -10.19 -9.09 -6.57
CA ARG A 22 -9.93 -9.23 -5.13
C ARG A 22 -8.69 -10.08 -4.83
N GLY A 23 -8.36 -11.03 -5.72
CA GLY A 23 -7.16 -11.85 -5.62
C GLY A 23 -5.85 -11.05 -5.77
N GLN A 24 -5.92 -9.87 -6.40
CA GLN A 24 -4.77 -9.00 -6.65
C GLN A 24 -4.62 -7.88 -5.62
N LEU A 25 -5.28 -7.97 -4.45
CA LEU A 25 -5.27 -6.93 -3.42
C LEU A 25 -3.84 -6.50 -3.02
N ILE A 26 -2.90 -7.46 -2.89
CA ILE A 26 -1.51 -7.16 -2.53
C ILE A 26 -0.83 -6.34 -3.63
N SER A 27 -1.00 -6.73 -4.90
CA SER A 27 -0.45 -6.04 -6.06
C SER A 27 -1.01 -4.61 -6.18
N ILE A 28 -2.33 -4.46 -5.99
CA ILE A 28 -3.03 -3.16 -6.00
C ILE A 28 -2.46 -2.25 -4.90
N LEU A 29 -2.35 -2.74 -3.66
CA LEU A 29 -1.79 -1.97 -2.55
C LEU A 29 -0.32 -1.60 -2.78
N GLN A 30 0.44 -2.47 -3.43
CA GLN A 30 1.84 -2.21 -3.76
C GLN A 30 2.00 -1.09 -4.78
N ASP A 31 1.15 -1.06 -5.82
CA ASP A 31 1.13 0.02 -6.80
C ASP A 31 0.72 1.35 -6.16
N ILE A 32 -0.32 1.35 -5.32
CA ILE A 32 -0.75 2.55 -4.58
C ILE A 32 0.39 3.06 -3.68
N GLN A 33 1.07 2.17 -2.97
CA GLN A 33 2.20 2.57 -2.14
C GLN A 33 3.37 3.09 -2.98
N THR A 34 3.59 2.58 -4.18
CA THR A 34 4.65 3.05 -5.07
C THR A 34 4.37 4.48 -5.53
N GLU A 35 3.11 4.80 -5.84
CA GLU A 35 2.69 6.14 -6.23
C GLU A 35 2.82 7.15 -5.07
N TYR A 36 2.31 6.79 -3.89
CA TYR A 36 2.21 7.71 -2.76
C TYR A 36 3.37 7.61 -1.76
N ASN A 37 4.28 6.63 -1.90
CA ASN A 37 5.31 6.22 -0.92
C ASN A 37 4.77 5.73 0.45
N TYR A 38 3.46 5.61 0.60
CA TYR A 38 2.76 5.02 1.73
C TYR A 38 1.32 4.70 1.33
N LEU A 39 0.58 4.06 2.23
CA LEU A 39 -0.84 3.76 2.06
C LEU A 39 -1.69 4.76 2.86
N PRO A 40 -2.24 5.81 2.21
CA PRO A 40 -3.16 6.73 2.88
C PRO A 40 -4.49 6.04 3.20
N ARG A 41 -5.16 6.56 4.23
CA ARG A 41 -6.42 5.99 4.70
C ARG A 41 -7.53 6.11 3.65
N GLU A 42 -7.57 7.22 2.91
CA GLU A 42 -8.54 7.40 1.82
C GLU A 42 -8.37 6.32 0.75
N ALA A 43 -7.13 5.96 0.38
CA ALA A 43 -6.88 4.92 -0.61
C ALA A 43 -7.32 3.53 -0.14
N ILE A 44 -7.08 3.19 1.13
CA ILE A 44 -7.54 1.90 1.70
C ILE A 44 -9.07 1.84 1.70
N ASN A 45 -9.73 2.92 2.11
CA ASN A 45 -11.19 3.01 2.09
C ASN A 45 -11.74 2.87 0.66
N PHE A 46 -11.12 3.56 -0.30
CA PHE A 46 -11.50 3.50 -1.70
C PHE A 46 -11.38 2.08 -2.26
N VAL A 47 -10.23 1.43 -2.07
CA VAL A 47 -10.01 0.02 -2.49
C VAL A 47 -11.00 -0.93 -1.83
N SER A 48 -11.30 -0.74 -0.55
CA SER A 48 -12.28 -1.56 0.18
C SER A 48 -13.68 -1.43 -0.42
N SER A 49 -14.13 -0.21 -0.75
CA SER A 49 -15.42 0.06 -1.38
C SER A 49 -15.49 -0.52 -2.79
N GLU A 50 -14.49 -0.27 -3.63
CA GLU A 50 -14.47 -0.67 -5.03
C GLU A 50 -14.35 -2.19 -5.21
N LEU A 51 -13.54 -2.85 -4.38
CA LEU A 51 -13.42 -4.31 -4.41
C LEU A 51 -14.53 -5.00 -3.61
N GLY A 52 -15.30 -4.28 -2.78
CA GLY A 52 -16.29 -4.86 -1.87
C GLY A 52 -15.68 -5.81 -0.83
N ILE A 53 -14.44 -5.52 -0.40
CA ILE A 53 -13.73 -6.27 0.63
C ILE A 53 -13.90 -5.54 1.96
N PRO A 54 -14.15 -6.22 3.09
CA PRO A 54 -14.21 -5.58 4.40
C PRO A 54 -12.94 -4.78 4.71
N LEU A 55 -13.11 -3.55 5.20
CA LEU A 55 -12.00 -2.65 5.53
C LEU A 55 -11.01 -3.31 6.50
N SER A 56 -11.51 -4.10 7.45
CA SER A 56 -10.70 -4.88 8.42
C SER A 56 -9.74 -5.84 7.73
N GLN A 57 -10.15 -6.48 6.64
CA GLN A 57 -9.33 -7.41 5.88
C GLN A 57 -8.24 -6.68 5.10
N VAL A 58 -8.58 -5.54 4.47
CA VAL A 58 -7.58 -4.70 3.78
C VAL A 58 -6.53 -4.19 4.76
N TYR A 59 -6.96 -3.71 5.93
CA TYR A 59 -6.04 -3.31 7.02
C TYR A 59 -5.20 -4.48 7.53
N SER A 60 -5.78 -5.68 7.64
CA SER A 60 -5.04 -6.86 8.06
C SER A 60 -3.89 -7.16 7.09
N VAL A 61 -4.14 -7.10 5.78
CA VAL A 61 -3.08 -7.28 4.77
C VAL A 61 -2.04 -6.15 4.85
N ALA A 62 -2.48 -4.89 4.94
CA ALA A 62 -1.59 -3.73 4.99
C ALA A 62 -0.71 -3.70 6.25
N THR A 63 -1.16 -4.28 7.36
CA THR A 63 -0.39 -4.36 8.62
C THR A 63 0.43 -5.66 8.73
N PHE A 64 0.01 -6.73 8.08
CA PHE A 64 0.69 -8.02 8.10
C PHE A 64 2.03 -7.97 7.35
N PHE A 65 2.06 -7.35 6.17
CA PHE A 65 3.30 -7.24 5.39
C PHE A 65 4.14 -6.03 5.82
N LYS A 66 5.33 -6.29 6.35
CA LYS A 66 6.30 -5.25 6.76
C LYS A 66 6.73 -4.31 5.62
N ALA A 67 6.57 -4.75 4.37
CA ALA A 67 6.83 -3.94 3.20
C ALA A 67 5.87 -2.74 3.08
N PHE A 68 4.66 -2.86 3.63
CA PHE A 68 3.67 -1.80 3.58
C PHE A 68 3.84 -0.78 4.71
N SER A 69 3.55 0.48 4.42
CA SER A 69 3.65 1.57 5.38
C SER A 69 2.38 2.40 5.38
N LEU A 70 1.67 2.41 6.50
CA LEU A 70 0.47 3.23 6.71
C LEU A 70 0.79 4.70 7.04
N LYS A 71 2.07 5.01 7.26
CA LYS A 71 2.55 6.35 7.55
C LYS A 71 3.41 6.86 6.40
N PRO A 72 3.35 8.16 6.09
CA PRO A 72 4.18 8.76 5.05
C PRO A 72 5.65 8.47 5.32
N ARG A 73 6.33 7.91 4.32
CA ARG A 73 7.76 7.65 4.36
C ARG A 73 8.50 8.82 3.75
N GLY A 74 9.71 9.07 4.25
CA GLY A 74 10.60 10.05 3.65
C GLY A 74 11.02 9.62 2.24
N ARG A 75 11.47 10.59 1.43
CA ARG A 75 11.94 10.40 0.04
C ARG A 75 12.98 9.29 -0.12
N HIS A 76 13.78 9.03 0.91
CA HIS A 76 14.83 8.03 0.89
C HIS A 76 14.55 6.96 1.95
N THR A 77 14.34 5.73 1.50
CA THR A 77 14.22 4.56 2.37
C THR A 77 15.55 3.80 2.35
N VAL A 78 16.27 3.82 3.47
CA VAL A 78 17.53 3.07 3.64
C VAL A 78 17.24 1.74 4.30
N HIS A 79 17.73 0.65 3.73
CA HIS A 79 17.60 -0.71 4.29
C HIS A 79 18.98 -1.28 4.56
N VAL A 80 19.26 -1.55 5.83
CA VAL A 80 20.51 -2.17 6.28
C VAL A 80 20.24 -3.63 6.59
N CYS A 81 21.00 -4.51 5.95
CA CYS A 81 20.92 -5.94 6.22
C CYS A 81 21.46 -6.24 7.63
N MET A 82 20.61 -6.81 8.49
CA MET A 82 20.96 -7.26 9.84
C MET A 82 21.03 -8.80 9.94
N GLY A 83 21.14 -9.49 8.80
CA GLY A 83 21.23 -10.95 8.75
C GLY A 83 22.64 -11.44 9.09
N THR A 84 22.76 -12.65 9.62
CA THR A 84 24.05 -13.29 9.95
C THR A 84 24.98 -13.38 8.73
N ALA A 85 24.42 -13.62 7.54
CA ALA A 85 25.18 -13.61 6.28
C ALA A 85 25.83 -12.25 5.94
N CYS A 86 25.23 -11.14 6.36
CA CYS A 86 25.78 -9.80 6.18
C CYS A 86 26.77 -9.42 7.31
N HIS A 87 26.68 -10.12 8.44
CA HIS A 87 27.52 -9.92 9.63
C HIS A 87 28.84 -10.69 9.57
N VAL A 88 28.82 -11.89 8.98
CA VAL A 88 30.02 -12.69 8.73
C VAL A 88 30.70 -12.15 7.47
N ARG A 89 31.54 -11.13 7.67
CA ARG A 89 32.58 -10.72 6.73
C ARG A 89 33.93 -11.21 7.23
#